data_AF-A0A0D0PRE4-F1
#
_entry.id   AF-A0A0D0PRE4-F1
#
_cell.length_a   1.000
_cell.length_b   1.000
_cell.length_c   1.000
_cell.angle_alpha   90.00
_cell.angle_beta   90.00
_cell.angle_gamma   90.00
#
_symmetry.space_group_name_H-M   'P 1'
#
loop_
_entity.id
_entity.type
_entity.pdbx_description
1 polymer ?
#
loop_
_entity_poly.entity_id
_entity_poly.type
_entity_poly.pdbx_seq_one_letter_code
_entity_poly.pdbx_strand_id
1 'polypeptide(L)'
;MLACSRYWHAQVSLLHALCLWELPDSTGPAWPRATAGRARHRRGHISTNGTAPAGGGGTDDPVQAVARWLSMAGSAHARASVASSGGVDSKRPLHPFVAEAGDLVALALESGRPERFLWIDENGAIDSVGSRPAGPDRYRKHNLWIAPSVGWSILHPRAQQLVADMLIMLNLTERNTASPDDLEERLVRAAPDTLPPCLTHDRTRLHPERSVGRAESDQPGSTCLYECRFRLCPYPPKAGKTQTEIEEPFCRQQQALLHRRSRWPFPAIKRTTPTWVGIPVRALDRFWGTMASRNHRSAESDQSVS
;
A
#
# COMPACT_ATOMS: atom_id res chain seq x y z
N MET A 1 0.99 -11.58 16.24
CA MET A 1 0.55 -11.75 14.84
C MET A 1 1.62 -11.31 13.84
N LEU A 2 2.09 -10.05 13.86
CA LEU A 2 3.11 -9.55 12.92
C LEU A 2 4.41 -10.38 12.90
N ALA A 3 4.87 -10.86 14.06
CA ALA A 3 6.03 -11.74 14.16
C ALA A 3 5.85 -13.12 13.52
N CYS A 4 4.62 -13.61 13.44
CA CYS A 4 4.27 -14.91 12.89
C CYS A 4 3.81 -14.84 11.43
N SER A 5 3.66 -13.65 10.84
CA SER A 5 3.24 -13.56 9.45
C SER A 5 4.42 -13.85 8.51
N ARG A 6 4.24 -14.84 7.63
CA ARG A 6 5.21 -15.19 6.58
C ARG A 6 5.03 -14.37 5.30
N TYR A 7 3.83 -13.85 5.08
CA TYR A 7 3.46 -13.20 3.84
C TYR A 7 3.48 -11.68 3.99
N TRP A 8 4.14 -11.01 3.05
CA TRP A 8 4.35 -9.56 3.09
C TRP A 8 3.04 -8.78 3.10
N HIS A 9 1.98 -9.25 2.40
CA HIS A 9 0.70 -8.56 2.34
C HIS A 9 0.03 -8.54 3.72
N ALA A 10 0.00 -9.68 4.40
CA ALA A 10 -0.49 -9.76 5.78
C ALA A 10 0.36 -8.89 6.74
N GLN A 11 1.68 -8.76 6.51
CA GLN A 11 2.51 -7.83 7.30
C GLN A 11 2.12 -6.37 7.06
N VAL A 12 1.84 -5.97 5.81
CA VAL A 12 1.36 -4.61 5.47
C VAL A 12 0.01 -4.34 6.14
N SER A 13 -0.97 -5.25 6.03
CA SER A 13 -2.28 -5.09 6.68
C SER A 13 -2.16 -4.98 8.20
N LEU A 14 -1.28 -5.77 8.82
CA LEU A 14 -1.02 -5.70 10.26
C LEU A 14 -0.35 -4.39 10.67
N LEU A 15 0.57 -3.84 9.86
CA LEU A 15 1.16 -2.52 10.09
C LEU A 15 0.09 -1.41 10.02
N HIS A 16 -0.81 -1.47 9.05
CA HIS A 16 -1.92 -0.53 8.95
C HIS A 16 -2.84 -0.61 10.18
N ALA A 17 -3.17 -1.82 10.62
CA ALA A 17 -3.99 -2.02 11.82
C ALA A 17 -3.32 -1.49 13.08
N LEU A 18 -2.01 -1.74 13.26
CA LEU A 18 -1.24 -1.21 14.38
C LEU A 18 -1.17 0.33 14.35
N CYS A 19 -1.00 0.93 13.17
CA CYS A 19 -1.04 2.38 13.02
C CYS A 19 -2.37 2.95 13.51
N LEU A 20 -3.50 2.36 13.12
CA LEU A 20 -4.82 2.83 13.52
C LEU A 20 -5.07 2.67 15.02
N TRP A 21 -4.46 1.64 15.65
CA TRP A 21 -4.55 1.41 17.08
C TRP A 21 -3.76 2.44 17.90
N GLU A 22 -2.57 2.84 17.44
CA GLU A 22 -1.73 3.81 18.15
C GLU A 22 -2.19 5.27 17.98
N LEU A 23 -3.03 5.56 16.99
CA LEU A 23 -3.50 6.91 16.78
C LEU A 23 -4.43 7.34 17.94
N PRO A 24 -4.18 8.51 18.55
CA PRO A 24 -5.04 8.99 19.62
C PRO A 24 -6.44 9.25 19.07
N ASP A 25 -7.47 8.85 19.82
CA ASP A 25 -8.84 9.25 19.57
C ASP A 25 -8.92 10.78 19.65
N SER A 26 -8.90 11.44 18.50
CA SER A 26 -9.04 12.90 18.48
C SER A 26 -10.51 13.22 18.75
N THR A 27 -10.88 13.36 20.03
CA THR A 27 -12.03 14.17 20.41
C THR A 27 -11.68 15.61 19.99
N GLY A 28 -12.30 16.10 18.92
CA GLY A 28 -11.93 17.35 18.27
C GLY A 28 -11.71 18.50 19.27
N PRO A 29 -10.66 19.32 19.11
CA PRO A 29 -10.57 20.55 19.86
C PRO A 29 -11.61 21.53 19.33
N ALA A 30 -12.50 21.99 20.22
CA ALA A 30 -13.09 23.30 20.09
C ALA A 30 -11.95 24.28 19.78
N TRP A 31 -11.97 24.89 18.59
CA TRP A 31 -11.14 26.05 18.33
C TRP A 31 -11.34 27.04 19.48
N PRO A 32 -10.30 27.51 20.19
CA PRO A 32 -10.41 28.77 20.87
C PRO A 32 -10.52 29.80 19.75
N ARG A 33 -11.76 30.15 19.42
CA ARG A 33 -12.09 31.29 18.59
C ARG A 33 -11.35 32.47 19.21
N ALA A 34 -10.28 32.91 18.55
CA ALA A 34 -9.56 34.11 18.91
C ALA A 34 -10.51 35.31 18.73
N THR A 35 -11.37 35.55 19.72
CA THR A 35 -12.02 36.84 19.90
C THR A 35 -11.02 37.73 20.61
N ALA A 36 -10.20 38.42 19.82
CA ALA A 36 -9.60 39.66 20.28
C ALA A 36 -10.73 40.64 20.60
N GLY A 37 -10.86 41.06 21.86
CA GLY A 37 -11.76 42.16 22.21
C GLY A 37 -12.20 42.23 23.67
N ARG A 38 -11.40 42.95 24.46
CA ARG A 38 -11.74 43.69 25.70
C ARG A 38 -11.88 42.94 27.03
N ALA A 39 -10.79 43.07 27.78
CA ALA A 39 -10.68 43.31 29.22
C ALA A 39 -11.96 43.59 30.03
N ARG A 40 -12.10 42.90 31.16
CA ARG A 40 -12.28 43.56 32.47
C ARG A 40 -12.00 42.60 33.63
N HIS A 41 -11.30 43.14 34.61
CA HIS A 41 -10.95 42.57 35.91
C HIS A 41 -12.15 41.98 36.67
N ARG A 42 -11.94 40.84 37.35
CA ARG A 42 -12.34 40.68 38.76
C ARG A 42 -11.60 39.53 39.44
N ARG A 43 -11.11 39.84 40.65
CA ARG A 43 -10.45 38.96 41.63
C ARG A 43 -11.44 37.97 42.26
N GLY A 44 -10.90 36.82 42.65
CA GLY A 44 -11.29 36.07 43.85
C GLY A 44 -12.14 34.82 43.59
N HIS A 45 -11.58 33.61 43.77
CA HIS A 45 -11.81 32.78 44.96
C HIS A 45 -11.02 31.46 44.88
N ILE A 46 -10.63 30.97 46.06
CA ILE A 46 -9.95 29.70 46.37
C ILE A 46 -10.94 28.51 46.26
N SER A 47 -10.51 27.37 45.70
CA SER A 47 -10.86 25.99 46.13
C SER A 47 -10.12 24.97 45.23
N THR A 48 -9.05 24.33 45.70
CA THR A 48 -8.96 22.97 46.28
C THR A 48 -9.32 21.80 45.35
N ASN A 49 -8.36 20.89 45.25
CA ASN A 49 -8.44 19.45 44.95
C ASN A 49 -8.95 19.02 43.56
N GLY A 50 -8.00 18.65 42.74
CA GLY A 50 -8.22 17.83 41.55
C GLY A 50 -6.87 17.31 41.06
N THR A 51 -6.28 16.37 41.79
CA THR A 51 -5.18 15.53 41.31
C THR A 51 -5.69 14.70 40.14
N ALA A 52 -5.72 15.29 38.95
CA ALA A 52 -5.92 14.55 37.72
C ALA A 52 -4.64 13.74 37.48
N PRO A 53 -4.72 12.41 37.28
CA PRO A 53 -3.55 11.65 36.95
C PRO A 53 -3.01 12.18 35.64
N ALA A 54 -1.75 12.60 35.66
CA ALA A 54 -0.93 12.76 34.48
C ALA A 54 -0.81 11.39 33.80
N GLY A 55 -1.84 11.01 33.03
CA GLY A 55 -1.77 9.97 32.02
C GLY A 55 -1.01 10.46 30.80
N GLY A 56 0.18 11.04 31.02
CA GLY A 56 1.18 11.21 29.98
C GLY A 56 1.80 9.85 29.73
N GLY A 57 1.03 8.94 29.12
CA GLY A 57 1.58 7.73 28.53
C GLY A 57 2.62 8.18 27.51
N GLY A 58 3.88 7.86 27.77
CA GLY A 58 5.00 8.26 26.92
C GLY A 58 4.69 7.86 25.49
N THR A 59 4.40 8.86 24.65
CA THR A 59 4.31 8.66 23.22
C THR A 59 5.72 8.34 22.79
N ASP A 60 6.03 7.05 22.70
CA ASP A 60 7.20 6.62 21.96
C ASP A 60 7.17 7.32 20.61
N ASP A 61 8.31 7.89 20.23
CA ASP A 61 8.53 8.50 18.93
C ASP A 61 7.91 7.59 17.85
N PRO A 62 6.96 8.08 17.02
CA PRO A 62 6.28 7.30 15.99
C PRO A 62 7.23 6.46 15.14
N VAL A 63 8.40 7.01 14.83
CA VAL A 63 9.45 6.34 14.06
C VAL A 63 10.02 5.14 14.83
N GLN A 64 10.24 5.28 16.14
CA GLN A 64 10.72 4.20 17.00
C GLN A 64 9.67 3.10 17.17
N ALA A 65 8.39 3.46 17.32
CA ALA A 65 7.30 2.48 17.39
C ALA A 65 7.27 1.62 16.11
N VAL A 66 7.30 2.27 14.95
CA VAL A 66 7.33 1.59 13.65
C VAL A 66 8.59 0.75 13.47
N ALA A 67 9.77 1.29 13.82
CA ALA A 67 11.03 0.56 13.73
C ALA A 67 11.00 -0.73 14.56
N ARG A 68 10.39 -0.70 15.74
CA ARG A 68 10.17 -1.90 16.56
C ARG A 68 9.24 -2.89 15.86
N TRP A 69 8.11 -2.45 15.32
CA TRP A 69 7.18 -3.34 14.60
C TRP A 69 7.84 -4.00 13.39
N LEU A 70 8.56 -3.23 12.58
CA LEU A 70 9.32 -3.73 11.45
C LEU A 70 10.39 -4.74 11.90
N SER A 71 11.08 -4.50 13.01
CA SER A 71 12.06 -5.46 13.55
C SER A 71 11.44 -6.79 13.98
N MET A 72 10.14 -6.80 14.31
CA MET A 72 9.42 -8.01 14.67
C MET A 72 8.85 -8.74 13.45
N ALA A 73 8.61 -8.07 12.32
CA ALA A 73 7.91 -8.65 11.17
C ALA A 73 8.59 -9.94 10.66
N GLY A 74 7.83 -11.04 10.63
CA GLY A 74 8.32 -12.35 10.18
C GLY A 74 9.42 -13.01 11.03
N SER A 75 9.78 -12.41 12.18
CA SER A 75 10.91 -12.86 13.02
C SER A 75 10.74 -14.28 13.57
N ALA A 76 9.52 -14.75 13.86
CA ALA A 76 9.30 -16.10 14.37
C ALA A 76 9.72 -17.18 13.37
N HIS A 77 9.59 -16.90 12.06
CA HIS A 77 9.97 -17.81 10.99
C HIS A 77 11.45 -17.76 10.66
N ALA A 78 12.08 -16.58 10.85
CA ALA A 78 13.53 -16.45 10.76
C ALA A 78 14.22 -17.35 11.83
N ARG A 79 13.73 -17.35 13.07
CA ARG A 79 14.29 -18.17 14.16
C ARG A 79 14.23 -19.68 13.89
N ALA A 80 13.14 -20.16 13.28
CA ALA A 80 13.02 -21.56 12.87
C ALA A 80 14.04 -21.94 11.76
N SER A 81 14.32 -21.02 10.83
CA SER A 81 15.32 -21.26 9.76
C SER A 81 16.77 -21.17 10.25
N VAL A 82 17.08 -20.29 11.21
CA VAL A 82 18.45 -20.11 11.76
C VAL A 82 18.85 -21.27 12.67
N ALA A 83 17.90 -21.94 13.32
CA ALA A 83 18.18 -23.20 14.03
C ALA A 83 18.76 -24.30 13.11
N SER A 84 18.63 -24.15 11.79
CA SER A 84 19.17 -25.06 10.77
C SER A 84 20.47 -24.56 10.11
N SER A 85 20.98 -23.38 10.48
CA SER A 85 22.12 -22.74 9.80
C SER A 85 22.89 -21.86 10.78
N GLY A 86 23.96 -22.40 11.36
CA GLY A 86 24.85 -21.66 12.25
C GLY A 86 25.64 -20.59 11.50
N GLY A 87 25.28 -19.31 11.69
CA GLY A 87 26.07 -18.20 11.17
C GLY A 87 25.39 -16.83 11.24
N VAL A 88 26.06 -15.92 11.96
CA VAL A 88 26.04 -14.44 11.97
C VAL A 88 24.69 -13.72 11.78
N ASP A 89 24.35 -12.95 12.80
CA ASP A 89 23.13 -12.17 13.04
C ASP A 89 23.01 -10.94 12.10
N SER A 90 23.06 -11.14 10.78
CA SER A 90 22.68 -10.11 9.82
C SER A 90 21.15 -9.99 9.82
N LYS A 91 20.61 -8.88 10.37
CA LYS A 91 19.19 -8.52 10.25
C LYS A 91 18.74 -8.76 8.81
N ARG A 92 17.82 -9.71 8.61
CA ARG A 92 17.27 -9.98 7.29
C ARG A 92 16.67 -8.70 6.71
N PRO A 93 16.88 -8.41 5.42
CA PRO A 93 16.23 -7.26 4.81
C PRO A 93 14.72 -7.47 4.81
N LEU A 94 13.99 -6.39 5.03
CA LEU A 94 12.53 -6.40 4.98
C LEU A 94 12.07 -6.51 3.53
N HIS A 95 10.92 -7.15 3.31
CA HIS A 95 10.28 -7.11 2.00
C HIS A 95 10.04 -5.64 1.58
N PRO A 96 10.37 -5.21 0.35
CA PRO A 96 10.31 -3.79 -0.03
C PRO A 96 8.94 -3.11 0.19
N PHE A 97 7.84 -3.82 -0.06
CA PHE A 97 6.50 -3.30 0.24
C PHE A 97 6.23 -3.09 1.74
N VAL A 98 6.81 -3.95 2.59
CA VAL A 98 6.66 -3.84 4.05
C VAL A 98 7.50 -2.68 4.57
N ALA A 99 8.71 -2.50 4.04
CA ALA A 99 9.55 -1.35 4.34
C ALA A 99 8.85 -0.03 3.96
N GLU A 100 8.32 0.07 2.75
CA GLU A 100 7.58 1.27 2.32
C GLU A 100 6.30 1.50 3.14
N ALA A 101 5.53 0.45 3.42
CA ALA A 101 4.34 0.57 4.27
C ALA A 101 4.73 1.08 5.67
N GLY A 102 5.87 0.65 6.21
CA GLY A 102 6.44 1.20 7.43
C GLY A 102 6.67 2.70 7.36
N ASP A 103 7.33 3.20 6.30
CA ASP A 103 7.53 4.63 6.10
C ASP A 103 6.20 5.42 6.02
N LEU A 104 5.21 4.86 5.32
CA LEU A 104 3.88 5.47 5.20
C LEU A 104 3.12 5.49 6.54
N VAL A 105 3.27 4.44 7.34
CA VAL A 105 2.72 4.36 8.70
C VAL A 105 3.39 5.38 9.62
N ALA A 106 4.71 5.55 9.54
CA ALA A 106 5.40 6.59 10.31
C ALA A 106 4.85 7.98 9.96
N LEU A 107 4.69 8.30 8.67
CA LEU A 107 4.07 9.54 8.22
C LEU A 107 2.62 9.70 8.68
N ALA A 108 1.85 8.61 8.74
CA ALA A 108 0.47 8.62 9.24
C ALA A 108 0.42 8.99 10.73
N LEU A 109 1.27 8.39 11.55
CA LEU A 109 1.37 8.66 12.98
C LEU A 109 1.87 10.08 13.25
N GLU A 110 2.94 10.52 12.58
CA GLU A 110 3.50 11.88 12.71
C GLU A 110 2.48 12.97 12.34
N SER A 111 1.71 12.74 11.27
CA SER A 111 0.74 13.73 10.77
C SER A 111 -0.62 13.65 11.44
N GLY A 112 -0.95 12.56 12.13
CA GLY A 112 -2.29 12.25 12.62
C GLY A 112 -3.33 12.07 11.52
N ARG A 113 -2.90 11.79 10.28
CA ARG A 113 -3.78 11.74 9.09
C ARG A 113 -3.63 10.41 8.33
N PRO A 114 -4.06 9.27 8.91
CA PRO A 114 -3.89 7.96 8.28
C PRO A 114 -4.59 7.85 6.92
N GLU A 115 -5.67 8.61 6.69
CA GLU A 115 -6.42 8.63 5.43
C GLU A 115 -5.58 9.10 4.22
N ARG A 116 -4.45 9.75 4.47
CA ARG A 116 -3.51 10.17 3.42
C ARG A 116 -2.47 9.12 3.09
N PHE A 117 -2.26 8.11 3.92
CA PHE A 117 -1.11 7.21 3.80
C PHE A 117 -1.50 5.73 3.81
N LEU A 118 -2.66 5.40 4.37
CA LEU A 118 -3.17 4.04 4.54
C LEU A 118 -4.44 3.84 3.70
N TRP A 119 -4.70 2.59 3.34
CA TRP A 119 -5.94 2.12 2.71
C TRP A 119 -6.46 0.89 3.45
N ILE A 120 -7.75 0.60 3.27
CA ILE A 120 -8.45 -0.51 3.92
C ILE A 120 -8.04 -1.84 3.30
N ASP A 121 -8.29 -1.93 2.01
CA ASP A 121 -8.08 -3.09 1.17
C ASP A 121 -7.86 -2.57 -0.26
N GLU A 122 -7.16 -3.38 -1.06
CA GLU A 122 -6.73 -2.95 -2.39
C GLU A 122 -7.92 -2.79 -3.36
N ASN A 123 -9.02 -3.54 -3.17
CA ASN A 123 -10.21 -3.46 -4.00
C ASN A 123 -10.97 -2.17 -3.72
N GLY A 124 -11.22 -1.87 -2.44
CA GLY A 124 -11.81 -0.60 -2.01
C GLY A 124 -10.98 0.61 -2.43
N ALA A 125 -9.64 0.48 -2.48
CA ALA A 125 -8.78 1.53 -3.01
C ALA A 125 -9.02 1.78 -4.52
N ILE A 126 -9.20 0.72 -5.32
CA ILE A 126 -9.54 0.81 -6.75
C ILE A 126 -10.93 1.42 -6.94
N ASP A 127 -11.95 0.91 -6.24
CA ASP A 127 -13.35 1.35 -6.37
C ASP A 127 -13.55 2.82 -5.97
N SER A 128 -12.65 3.34 -5.13
CA SER A 128 -12.67 4.73 -4.68
C SER A 128 -12.07 5.73 -5.69
N VAL A 129 -11.53 5.28 -6.83
CA VAL A 129 -10.95 6.17 -7.85
C VAL A 129 -12.02 7.11 -8.40
N GLY A 130 -11.80 8.42 -8.26
CA GLY A 130 -12.76 9.45 -8.64
C GLY A 130 -13.71 9.90 -7.51
N SER A 131 -13.71 9.21 -6.36
CA SER A 131 -14.47 9.64 -5.18
C SER A 131 -13.86 10.90 -4.55
N ARG A 132 -14.73 11.80 -4.07
CA ARG A 132 -14.34 13.00 -3.32
C ARG A 132 -14.28 12.71 -1.83
N PRO A 133 -13.28 13.24 -1.10
CA PRO A 133 -13.19 13.02 0.34
C PRO A 133 -14.40 13.63 1.04
N ALA A 134 -14.85 12.98 2.11
CA ALA A 134 -15.77 13.59 3.06
C ALA A 134 -15.14 14.88 3.64
N GLY A 135 -15.97 15.90 3.91
CA GLY A 135 -15.49 17.19 4.38
C GLY A 135 -14.65 17.08 5.67
N PRO A 136 -13.58 17.89 5.81
CA PRO A 136 -12.61 17.78 6.91
C PRO A 136 -13.18 18.10 8.30
N ASP A 137 -14.39 18.66 8.35
CA ASP A 137 -15.06 19.15 9.58
C ASP A 137 -15.98 18.09 10.23
N ARG A 138 -16.04 16.87 9.67
CA ARG A 138 -16.88 15.81 10.24
C ARG A 138 -16.18 15.13 11.42
N TYR A 139 -16.91 15.00 12.53
CA TYR A 139 -16.50 14.25 13.72
C TYR A 139 -15.96 12.87 13.35
N ARG A 140 -14.77 12.56 13.85
CA ARG A 140 -13.98 11.40 13.44
C ARG A 140 -13.72 10.49 14.63
N LYS A 141 -14.27 9.29 14.58
CA LYS A 141 -13.97 8.20 15.51
C LYS A 141 -12.87 7.34 14.87
N HIS A 142 -11.60 7.55 15.25
CA HIS A 142 -10.42 7.02 14.54
C HIS A 142 -10.24 5.50 14.71
N ASN A 143 -10.87 4.96 15.74
CA ASN A 143 -11.12 3.56 16.03
C ASN A 143 -12.23 2.91 15.17
N LEU A 144 -12.93 3.68 14.34
CA LEU A 144 -13.78 3.15 13.28
C LEU A 144 -13.13 3.50 11.95
N TRP A 145 -12.32 2.56 11.45
CA TRP A 145 -12.05 2.24 10.05
C TRP A 145 -11.98 3.44 9.07
N ILE A 146 -10.85 3.65 8.38
CA ILE A 146 -10.72 4.62 7.27
C ILE A 146 -11.99 4.55 6.41
N ALA A 147 -12.74 5.64 6.27
CA ALA A 147 -14.05 5.55 5.62
C ALA A 147 -13.86 5.06 4.17
N PRO A 148 -14.72 4.15 3.64
CA PRO A 148 -14.67 3.72 2.24
C PRO A 148 -14.76 4.88 1.23
N SER A 149 -15.24 6.05 1.68
CA SER A 149 -15.35 7.30 0.93
C SER A 149 -14.10 8.18 0.95
N VAL A 150 -13.03 7.76 1.63
CA VAL A 150 -11.70 8.38 1.52
C VAL A 150 -11.17 8.05 0.13
N GLY A 151 -11.50 8.91 -0.83
CA GLY A 151 -11.20 8.67 -2.24
C GLY A 151 -9.71 8.61 -2.49
N TRP A 152 -9.29 7.63 -3.30
CA TRP A 152 -7.97 7.45 -3.88
C TRP A 152 -7.14 8.74 -4.03
N SER A 153 -7.75 9.84 -4.53
CA SER A 153 -7.10 11.13 -4.75
C SER A 153 -6.47 11.80 -3.52
N ILE A 154 -6.91 11.47 -2.30
CA ILE A 154 -6.34 11.99 -1.05
C ILE A 154 -5.08 11.24 -0.62
N LEU A 155 -4.89 10.01 -1.12
CA LEU A 155 -3.70 9.22 -0.83
C LEU A 155 -2.45 9.93 -1.33
N HIS A 156 -1.41 9.82 -0.54
CA HIS A 156 -0.08 10.29 -0.87
C HIS A 156 0.41 9.55 -2.12
N PRO A 157 1.13 10.22 -3.06
CA PRO A 157 1.60 9.56 -4.28
C PRO A 157 2.39 8.26 -4.05
N ARG A 158 3.18 8.20 -2.98
CA ARG A 158 3.89 6.97 -2.57
C ARG A 158 2.92 5.82 -2.23
N ALA A 159 1.86 6.10 -1.47
CA ALA A 159 0.83 5.11 -1.14
C ALA A 159 0.07 4.65 -2.38
N GLN A 160 -0.28 5.58 -3.28
CA GLN A 160 -0.92 5.24 -4.56
C GLN A 160 -0.06 4.34 -5.44
N GLN A 161 1.26 4.55 -5.47
CA GLN A 161 2.19 3.71 -6.22
C GLN A 161 2.39 2.34 -5.55
N LEU A 162 2.48 2.31 -4.22
CA LEU A 162 2.61 1.06 -3.46
C LEU A 162 1.40 0.15 -3.69
N VAL A 163 0.18 0.68 -3.55
CA VAL A 163 -1.06 -0.08 -3.80
C VAL A 163 -1.08 -0.67 -5.21
N ALA A 164 -0.65 0.09 -6.22
CA ALA A 164 -0.63 -0.38 -7.61
C ALA A 164 0.34 -1.54 -7.84
N ASP A 165 1.53 -1.47 -7.25
CA ASP A 165 2.51 -2.55 -7.37
C ASP A 165 2.11 -3.78 -6.55
N MET A 166 1.48 -3.57 -5.38
CA MET A 166 0.88 -4.64 -4.59
C MET A 166 -0.23 -5.35 -5.35
N LEU A 167 -1.14 -4.62 -6.01
CA LEU A 167 -2.22 -5.18 -6.83
C LEU A 167 -1.69 -6.04 -7.97
N ILE A 168 -0.65 -5.59 -8.68
CA ILE A 168 -0.01 -6.41 -9.70
C ILE A 168 0.54 -7.69 -9.07
N MET A 169 1.21 -7.57 -7.93
CA MET A 169 1.81 -8.71 -7.23
C MET A 169 0.75 -9.72 -6.75
N LEU A 170 -0.37 -9.24 -6.19
CA LEU A 170 -1.52 -10.05 -5.78
C LEU A 170 -2.13 -10.79 -6.97
N ASN A 171 -2.38 -10.10 -8.08
CA ASN A 171 -2.91 -10.73 -9.29
C ASN A 171 -1.95 -11.79 -9.86
N LEU A 172 -0.64 -11.59 -9.75
CA LEU A 172 0.35 -12.60 -10.15
C LEU A 172 0.34 -13.83 -9.23
N THR A 173 0.12 -13.66 -7.92
CA THR A 173 0.06 -14.76 -6.95
C THR A 173 -1.29 -15.48 -6.96
N GLU A 174 -2.39 -14.79 -7.20
CA GLU A 174 -3.77 -15.31 -7.07
C GLU A 174 -4.36 -15.83 -8.38
N ARG A 175 -3.70 -15.61 -9.53
CA ARG A 175 -4.25 -16.04 -10.83
C ARG A 175 -4.70 -17.51 -10.88
N ASN A 176 -5.83 -17.77 -11.51
CA ASN A 176 -6.34 -19.11 -11.89
C ASN A 176 -6.04 -20.23 -10.86
N THR A 177 -6.33 -19.99 -9.58
CA THR A 177 -6.16 -21.00 -8.52
C THR A 177 -7.21 -22.10 -8.68
N ALA A 178 -6.92 -23.10 -9.50
CA ALA A 178 -7.68 -24.34 -9.52
C ALA A 178 -7.44 -25.15 -8.24
N SER A 179 -6.26 -25.02 -7.62
CA SER A 179 -5.88 -25.64 -6.35
C SER A 179 -5.34 -24.63 -5.34
N PRO A 180 -5.67 -24.77 -4.03
CA PRO A 180 -5.02 -24.03 -2.94
C PRO A 180 -3.49 -24.25 -2.87
N ASP A 181 -3.00 -25.43 -3.26
CA ASP A 181 -1.56 -25.73 -3.21
C ASP A 181 -0.77 -24.87 -4.21
N ASP A 182 -1.35 -24.61 -5.38
CA ASP A 182 -0.75 -23.73 -6.40
C ASP A 182 -0.69 -22.27 -5.93
N LEU A 183 -1.65 -21.85 -5.11
CA LEU A 183 -1.63 -20.52 -4.48
C LEU A 183 -0.48 -20.45 -3.47
N GLU A 184 -0.41 -21.42 -2.56
CA GLU A 184 0.62 -21.46 -1.51
C GLU A 184 2.03 -21.50 -2.12
N GLU A 185 2.27 -22.31 -3.15
CA GLU A 185 3.58 -22.36 -3.82
C GLU A 185 3.98 -21.00 -4.40
N ARG A 186 3.04 -20.24 -4.95
CA ARG A 186 3.29 -18.90 -5.48
C ARG A 186 3.48 -17.87 -4.38
N LEU A 187 2.71 -17.93 -3.30
CA LEU A 187 2.91 -17.10 -2.12
C LEU A 187 4.31 -17.31 -1.54
N VAL A 188 4.79 -18.57 -1.49
CA VAL A 188 6.16 -18.90 -1.07
C VAL A 188 7.19 -18.26 -2.01
N ARG A 189 6.99 -18.30 -3.33
CA ARG A 189 7.88 -17.64 -4.30
C ARG A 189 7.85 -16.11 -4.21
N ALA A 190 6.74 -15.54 -3.75
CA ALA A 190 6.52 -14.10 -3.56
C ALA A 190 6.92 -13.58 -2.17
N ALA A 191 7.14 -14.46 -1.19
CA ALA A 191 7.57 -14.12 0.16
C ALA A 191 9.04 -13.62 0.33
N PRO A 192 10.01 -13.83 -0.61
CA PRO A 192 11.38 -13.37 -0.41
C PRO A 192 11.49 -11.87 -0.14
N ASP A 193 12.54 -11.46 0.56
CA ASP A 193 12.94 -10.09 0.87
C ASP A 193 13.29 -9.19 -0.35
N THR A 194 12.94 -9.63 -1.56
CA THR A 194 13.23 -8.94 -2.82
C THR A 194 12.00 -9.02 -3.71
N LEU A 195 11.80 -8.01 -4.55
CA LEU A 195 10.72 -8.01 -5.55
C LEU A 195 11.16 -8.66 -6.87
N PRO A 196 10.22 -9.23 -7.65
CA PRO A 196 10.53 -9.79 -8.95
C PRO A 196 11.05 -8.74 -9.94
N PRO A 197 11.97 -9.10 -10.87
CA PRO A 197 12.49 -8.20 -11.89
C PRO A 197 11.40 -7.54 -12.74
N CYS A 198 10.25 -8.20 -12.91
CA CYS A 198 9.12 -7.65 -13.65
C CYS A 198 8.45 -6.45 -12.97
N LEU A 199 8.61 -6.27 -11.66
CA LEU A 199 8.11 -5.10 -10.93
C LEU A 199 9.18 -4.02 -10.77
N THR A 200 10.45 -4.41 -10.72
CA THR A 200 11.58 -3.54 -10.37
C THR A 200 12.38 -3.03 -11.57
N HIS A 201 12.51 -3.80 -12.65
CA HIS A 201 13.41 -3.49 -13.78
C HIS A 201 12.70 -3.49 -15.14
N ASP A 202 11.82 -4.45 -15.41
CA ASP A 202 11.23 -4.63 -16.73
C ASP A 202 9.78 -5.16 -16.69
N ARG A 203 8.81 -4.24 -16.71
CA ARG A 203 7.37 -4.57 -16.77
C ARG A 203 6.93 -5.15 -18.11
N THR A 204 7.74 -5.09 -19.18
CA THR A 204 7.29 -5.66 -20.46
C THR A 204 7.14 -7.17 -20.41
N ARG A 205 7.83 -7.83 -19.47
CA ARG A 205 7.69 -9.28 -19.21
C ARG A 205 6.31 -9.69 -18.72
N LEU A 206 5.52 -8.74 -18.22
CA LEU A 206 4.16 -8.98 -17.78
C LEU A 206 3.19 -9.20 -18.95
N HIS A 207 3.47 -8.72 -20.16
CA HIS A 207 2.58 -8.87 -21.32
C HIS A 207 1.09 -8.63 -21.01
N PRO A 208 0.72 -7.46 -20.42
CA PRO A 208 -0.66 -7.17 -19.99
C PRO A 208 -1.68 -7.15 -21.15
N GLU A 209 -1.23 -7.11 -22.40
CA GLU A 209 -2.06 -7.16 -23.60
C GLU A 209 -2.73 -8.52 -23.88
N ARG A 210 -2.34 -9.60 -23.19
CA ARG A 210 -2.82 -10.97 -23.45
C ARG A 210 -4.27 -11.20 -23.01
N SER A 211 -5.11 -11.75 -23.89
CA SER A 211 -6.51 -12.12 -23.62
C SER A 211 -6.75 -13.64 -23.65
N VAL A 212 -7.86 -14.09 -23.05
CA VAL A 212 -8.21 -15.51 -22.82
C VAL A 212 -8.24 -16.35 -24.10
N GLY A 213 -8.48 -15.75 -25.28
CA GLY A 213 -8.58 -16.46 -26.56
C GLY A 213 -7.27 -16.95 -27.19
N ARG A 214 -6.10 -16.69 -26.58
CA ARG A 214 -4.76 -17.13 -27.09
C ARG A 214 -4.00 -18.00 -26.07
N ALA A 215 -4.71 -18.80 -25.28
CA ALA A 215 -4.23 -19.48 -24.06
C ALA A 215 -3.29 -20.68 -24.24
N GLU A 216 -2.58 -20.82 -25.37
CA GLU A 216 -1.57 -21.89 -25.50
C GLU A 216 -0.26 -21.58 -24.73
N SER A 217 -0.14 -20.41 -24.07
CA SER A 217 1.13 -19.96 -23.43
C SER A 217 0.99 -19.21 -22.09
N ASP A 218 0.00 -19.56 -21.27
CA ASP A 218 -0.22 -18.94 -19.95
C ASP A 218 0.55 -19.63 -18.79
N GLN A 219 1.51 -20.50 -19.12
CA GLN A 219 2.30 -21.18 -18.11
C GLN A 219 3.09 -20.19 -17.23
N PRO A 220 2.99 -20.29 -15.89
CA PRO A 220 3.82 -19.54 -14.97
C PRO A 220 5.31 -19.62 -15.30
N GLY A 221 5.95 -18.46 -15.43
CA GLY A 221 7.37 -18.32 -15.74
C GLY A 221 7.70 -18.25 -17.23
N SER A 222 6.74 -18.44 -18.15
CA SER A 222 7.02 -18.54 -19.59
C SER A 222 7.64 -17.29 -20.21
N THR A 223 7.33 -16.10 -19.67
CA THR A 223 7.86 -14.81 -20.14
C THR A 223 8.87 -14.19 -19.18
N CYS A 224 9.23 -14.89 -18.12
CA CYS A 224 10.20 -14.39 -17.15
C CYS A 224 11.60 -14.27 -17.78
N LEU A 225 12.43 -13.41 -17.19
CA LEU A 225 13.87 -13.45 -17.45
C LEU A 225 14.42 -14.82 -17.00
N TYR A 226 15.47 -15.30 -17.67
CA TYR A 226 16.08 -16.62 -17.44
C TYR A 226 16.40 -16.89 -15.97
N GLU A 227 16.88 -15.88 -15.24
CA GLU A 227 17.30 -15.99 -13.84
C GLU A 227 16.18 -15.64 -12.82
N CYS A 228 14.94 -15.44 -13.29
CA CYS A 228 13.84 -15.03 -12.42
C CYS A 228 13.33 -16.21 -11.57
N ARG A 229 13.80 -16.29 -10.33
CA ARG A 229 13.35 -17.29 -9.35
C ARG A 229 11.85 -17.25 -9.01
N PHE A 230 11.19 -16.11 -9.25
CA PHE A 230 9.80 -15.91 -8.90
C PHE A 230 8.83 -16.67 -9.82
N ARG A 231 9.17 -16.78 -11.12
CA ARG A 231 8.36 -17.46 -12.15
C ARG A 231 6.87 -17.04 -12.16
N LEU A 232 6.62 -15.75 -11.97
CA LEU A 232 5.27 -15.19 -11.85
C LEU A 232 4.68 -14.66 -13.15
N CYS A 233 5.51 -14.28 -14.12
CA CYS A 233 5.04 -13.76 -15.41
C CYS A 233 4.48 -14.89 -16.29
N PRO A 234 3.63 -14.60 -17.30
CA PRO A 234 3.04 -13.30 -17.65
C PRO A 234 1.98 -12.86 -16.64
N TYR A 235 1.50 -11.61 -16.75
CA TYR A 235 0.30 -11.14 -16.05
C TYR A 235 -0.90 -11.97 -16.52
N PRO A 236 -1.81 -12.36 -15.61
CA PRO A 236 -2.93 -13.23 -15.97
C PRO A 236 -3.80 -12.64 -17.08
N PRO A 237 -4.36 -13.46 -17.98
CA PRO A 237 -5.41 -13.03 -18.89
C PRO A 237 -6.67 -12.67 -18.10
N LYS A 238 -7.63 -11.98 -18.72
CA LYS A 238 -8.83 -11.48 -18.05
C LYS A 238 -9.75 -12.66 -17.81
N ALA A 239 -9.51 -13.41 -16.75
CA ALA A 239 -10.34 -14.52 -16.32
C ALA A 239 -11.55 -13.96 -15.53
N GLY A 240 -12.64 -14.72 -15.49
CA GLY A 240 -13.90 -14.31 -14.85
C GLY A 240 -13.81 -14.00 -13.34
N LYS A 241 -14.98 -13.81 -12.73
CA LYS A 241 -15.34 -13.20 -11.42
C LYS A 241 -14.43 -13.33 -10.18
N THR A 242 -13.35 -14.10 -10.16
CA THR A 242 -12.51 -14.35 -8.98
C THR A 242 -11.28 -13.45 -8.84
N GLN A 243 -10.84 -12.75 -9.90
CA GLN A 243 -9.69 -11.84 -9.84
C GLN A 243 -10.13 -10.38 -9.77
N THR A 244 -9.43 -9.58 -8.96
CA THR A 244 -9.60 -8.13 -8.97
C THR A 244 -9.07 -7.55 -10.29
N GLU A 245 -9.99 -7.11 -11.14
CA GLU A 245 -9.62 -6.41 -12.36
C GLU A 245 -9.12 -5.00 -12.04
N ILE A 246 -7.95 -4.64 -12.57
CA ILE A 246 -7.44 -3.28 -12.46
C ILE A 246 -8.15 -2.43 -13.53
N GLU A 247 -9.03 -1.54 -13.09
CA GLU A 247 -9.86 -0.76 -14.00
C GLU A 247 -9.11 0.35 -14.76
N GLU A 248 -9.67 0.83 -15.87
CA GLU A 248 -9.07 1.91 -16.67
C GLU A 248 -8.85 3.18 -15.83
N PRO A 249 -9.84 3.69 -15.06
CA PRO A 249 -9.65 4.91 -14.28
C PRO A 249 -8.44 4.84 -13.35
N PHE A 250 -8.23 3.67 -12.73
CA PHE A 250 -7.06 3.40 -11.91
C PHE A 250 -5.75 3.52 -12.71
N CYS A 251 -5.69 2.87 -13.88
CA CYS A 251 -4.53 2.91 -14.77
C CYS A 251 -4.20 4.35 -15.23
N ARG A 252 -5.23 5.13 -15.60
CA ARG A 252 -5.07 6.54 -16.01
C ARG A 252 -4.53 7.40 -14.88
N GLN A 253 -4.99 7.13 -13.66
CA GLN A 253 -4.51 7.85 -12.49
C GLN A 253 -3.05 7.50 -12.16
N GLN A 254 -2.63 6.26 -12.38
CA GLN A 254 -1.21 5.88 -12.31
C GLN A 254 -0.35 6.62 -13.35
N GLN A 255 -0.83 6.74 -14.60
CA GLN A 255 -0.15 7.58 -15.61
C GLN A 255 -0.04 9.04 -15.15
N ALA A 256 -1.11 9.61 -14.59
CA ALA A 256 -1.11 10.99 -14.10
C ALA A 256 -0.08 11.23 -12.99
N LEU A 257 0.21 10.24 -12.14
CA LEU A 257 1.24 10.34 -11.10
C LEU A 257 2.65 10.46 -11.68
N LEU A 258 2.93 9.76 -12.77
CA LEU A 258 4.23 9.74 -13.44
C LEU A 258 4.59 11.09 -14.06
N HIS A 259 3.59 11.84 -14.53
CA HIS A 259 3.76 13.14 -15.18
C HIS A 259 3.61 14.32 -14.22
N ARG A 260 3.40 14.07 -12.92
CA ARG A 260 3.19 15.11 -11.93
C ARG A 260 4.50 15.89 -11.71
N ARG A 261 4.71 16.95 -12.50
CA ARG A 261 5.77 17.93 -12.24
C ARG A 261 5.60 18.45 -10.82
N SER A 262 6.63 18.28 -9.98
CA SER A 262 6.59 18.78 -8.61
C SER A 262 6.37 20.29 -8.65
N ARG A 263 5.20 20.77 -8.21
CA ARG A 263 4.94 22.20 -7.98
C ARG A 263 5.63 22.72 -6.70
N TRP A 264 6.67 22.04 -6.24
CA TRP A 264 7.42 22.41 -5.02
C TRP A 264 8.75 23.07 -5.42
N PRO A 265 9.10 24.23 -4.84
CA PRO A 265 10.17 25.09 -5.32
C PRO A 265 11.60 24.62 -4.97
N PHE A 266 11.79 23.37 -4.53
CA PHE A 266 13.11 22.84 -4.14
C PHE A 266 13.65 21.85 -5.18
N PRO A 267 14.84 22.10 -5.75
CA PRO A 267 15.49 21.22 -6.72
C PRO A 267 16.23 20.09 -6.00
N ALA A 268 15.48 19.25 -5.28
CA ALA A 268 15.95 17.91 -4.96
C ALA A 268 15.41 17.01 -6.06
N ILE A 269 16.27 16.17 -6.65
CA ILE A 269 15.95 15.19 -7.68
C ILE A 269 14.82 14.26 -7.16
N LYS A 270 13.57 14.69 -7.32
CA LYS A 270 12.41 13.92 -6.90
C LYS A 270 12.18 12.87 -7.96
N ARG A 271 12.65 11.66 -7.69
CA ARG A 271 12.22 10.47 -8.43
C ARG A 271 10.69 10.46 -8.43
N THR A 272 10.10 10.49 -9.62
CA THR A 272 8.66 10.29 -9.82
C THR A 272 8.27 8.81 -9.67
N THR A 273 9.27 7.92 -9.62
CA THR A 273 9.10 6.49 -9.39
C THR A 273 9.44 6.12 -7.95
N PRO A 274 8.80 5.07 -7.40
CA PRO A 274 9.15 4.56 -6.08
C PRO A 274 10.62 4.12 -5.97
N THR A 275 11.14 4.09 -4.74
CA THR A 275 12.55 3.72 -4.48
C THR A 275 12.87 2.28 -4.86
N TRP A 276 11.90 1.37 -4.80
CA TRP A 276 12.03 -0.03 -5.22
C TRP A 276 11.86 -0.23 -6.73
N VAL A 277 11.45 0.79 -7.48
CA VAL A 277 11.23 0.70 -8.92
C VAL A 277 12.36 1.41 -9.67
N GLY A 278 13.20 0.61 -10.35
CA GLY A 278 14.26 1.07 -11.25
C GLY A 278 13.81 1.29 -12.70
N ILE A 279 12.50 1.24 -12.97
CA ILE A 279 11.93 1.33 -14.32
C ILE A 279 11.83 2.80 -14.77
N PRO A 280 12.24 3.15 -16.00
CA PRO A 280 12.06 4.50 -16.53
C PRO A 280 10.58 4.91 -16.59
N VAL A 281 10.31 6.19 -16.31
CA VAL A 281 8.95 6.79 -16.33
C VAL A 281 8.20 6.49 -17.63
N ARG A 282 8.87 6.59 -18.79
CA ARG A 282 8.26 6.31 -20.10
C ARG A 282 7.82 4.85 -20.26
N ALA A 283 8.54 3.91 -19.66
CA ALA A 283 8.20 2.50 -19.71
C ALA A 283 7.02 2.18 -18.78
N LEU A 284 6.99 2.80 -17.60
CA LEU A 284 5.83 2.72 -16.69
C LEU A 284 4.58 3.34 -17.31
N ASP A 285 4.71 4.50 -17.94
CA ASP A 285 3.62 5.20 -18.62
C ASP A 285 3.02 4.34 -19.73
N ARG A 286 3.88 3.70 -20.55
CA ARG A 286 3.44 2.74 -21.57
C ARG A 286 2.73 1.54 -20.96
N PHE A 287 3.30 0.94 -19.92
CA PHE A 287 2.72 -0.22 -19.24
C PHE A 287 1.29 0.08 -18.74
N TRP A 288 1.12 1.20 -18.03
CA TRP A 288 -0.20 1.63 -17.55
C TRP A 288 -1.15 1.99 -18.68
N GLY A 289 -0.65 2.55 -19.79
CA GLY A 289 -1.43 2.75 -21.00
C GLY A 289 -1.95 1.43 -21.59
N THR A 290 -1.11 0.39 -21.65
CA THR A 290 -1.52 -0.94 -22.12
C THR A 290 -2.55 -1.58 -21.17
N MET A 291 -2.35 -1.48 -19.85
CA MET A 291 -3.32 -1.93 -18.86
C MET A 291 -4.67 -1.21 -18.99
N ALA A 292 -4.67 0.11 -19.21
CA ALA A 292 -5.90 0.89 -19.44
C ALA A 292 -6.66 0.42 -20.70
N SER A 293 -5.95 0.15 -21.79
CA SER A 293 -6.55 -0.32 -23.05
C SER A 293 -7.05 -1.75 -23.01
N ARG A 294 -6.60 -2.55 -22.04
CA ARG A 294 -7.01 -3.95 -21.88
C ARG A 294 -8.51 -4.08 -21.64
N ASN A 295 -9.12 -3.12 -20.94
CA ASN A 295 -10.53 -3.19 -20.56
C ASN A 295 -11.47 -2.92 -21.75
N HIS A 296 -11.02 -2.12 -22.73
CA HIS A 296 -11.75 -1.85 -23.96
C HIS A 296 -11.83 -3.07 -24.88
N ARG A 297 -10.71 -3.81 -25.01
CA ARG A 297 -10.60 -4.92 -25.96
C ARG A 297 -11.45 -6.14 -25.61
N SER A 298 -11.80 -6.31 -24.34
CA SER A 298 -12.71 -7.38 -23.91
C SER A 298 -14.17 -7.10 -24.24
N ALA A 299 -14.57 -5.82 -24.31
CA ALA A 299 -15.95 -5.43 -24.65
C ALA A 299 -16.25 -5.59 -26.15
N GLU A 300 -15.25 -5.39 -27.03
CA GLU A 300 -15.39 -5.63 -28.47
C GLU A 300 -15.46 -7.13 -28.82
N SER A 301 -14.71 -7.98 -28.11
CA SER A 301 -14.74 -9.43 -28.36
C SER A 301 -16.08 -10.07 -28.01
N ASP A 302 -16.80 -9.56 -26.99
CA ASP A 302 -18.12 -10.07 -26.60
C ASP A 302 -19.24 -9.65 -27.58
N GLN A 303 -19.05 -8.60 -28.38
CA GLN A 303 -20.01 -8.17 -29.42
C GLN A 303 -19.85 -8.93 -30.75
N SER A 304 -18.73 -9.62 -30.95
CA SER A 304 -18.45 -10.39 -32.18
C SER A 304 -18.98 -11.84 -32.18
N VAL A 305 -19.75 -12.22 -31.15
CA VAL A 305 -20.31 -13.59 -30.98
C VAL A 305 -21.85 -13.56 -30.86
N SER A 306 -22.52 -12.55 -31.42
CA SER A 306 -23.99 -12.48 -31.50
C SER A 306 -24.47 -12.42 -32.94
#